data_AF-K5D8F3-F1
#
_entry.id   AF-K5D8F3-F1
#
_cell.length_a   1.000
_cell.length_b   1.000
_cell.length_c   1.000
_cell.angle_alpha   90.00
_cell.angle_beta   90.00
_cell.angle_gamma   90.00
#
_symmetry.space_group_name_H-M   'P 1'
#
loop_
_entity.id
_entity.type
_entity.pdbx_description
1 polymer ?
#
loop_
_entity_poly.entity_id
_entity_poly.type
_entity_poly.pdbx_seq_one_letter_code
_entity_poly.pdbx_strand_id
1 'polypeptide(L)'
;MLQWHGGPDDSSGWDHRAFWGDDKVGFGAKPQSWHGHKRMGDLPETGKWIRLSVAADDVGFAPGKTVHGMAFTQFDGIVHWDQAGWNETDGFPSEIRAALLVDVETRTKDQIKQLRDYFVEHDPLITEQAEELKLARAQVSEFEMTIPTMVISRAVAPREIRILDRGNWMDESGEIVQPAIPEFLGTLQTGNRRATRLDLANWLCDSENVLTARTIVNRLWYLMFGRGICSSVDDLGGQGTFPSQPELLDHLAVEFIESGWDIQHLLKQIAMSATYRQASNGSPELNALDPFNELFARQGRFRVSAEMVRDTALMISGLLVEEIGGPSVKPYQPEGYYSQLNFPRRNYVPDQGDNQYRRGVYTHWQRTFLHPMLKAFDAPSREECTAIRARSNTPLQALTLLNDPTFIEAATMFASRIMREGGTTVDERIEWAYRTAVSRPIDAVIAEELRTIQTEHLRHYAQEPDLAKALVSVGEQSSTTALDPSEWAAWTSVARVILNLHETINRY
;
A
#
# COMPACT_ATOMS: atom_id res chain seq x y z
N MET A 1 -34.50 -67.20 20.52
CA MET A 1 -35.78 -66.84 19.88
C MET A 1 -36.12 -65.40 20.25
N LEU A 2 -36.53 -64.61 19.26
CA LEU A 2 -37.12 -63.29 19.44
C LEU A 2 -38.63 -63.40 19.25
N GLN A 3 -39.39 -62.74 20.12
CA GLN A 3 -40.85 -62.73 20.07
C GLN A 3 -41.37 -61.30 20.19
N TRP A 4 -42.48 -61.02 19.53
CA TRP A 4 -43.12 -59.71 19.55
C TRP A 4 -44.62 -59.84 19.84
N HIS A 5 -45.18 -58.85 20.53
CA HIS A 5 -46.58 -58.81 20.92
C HIS A 5 -47.37 -57.84 20.05
N GLY A 6 -48.40 -58.32 19.33
CA GLY A 6 -49.23 -57.51 18.44
C GLY A 6 -50.27 -56.61 19.12
N GLY A 7 -50.43 -56.70 20.44
CA GLY A 7 -51.36 -55.86 21.21
C GLY A 7 -52.77 -56.46 21.37
N PRO A 8 -53.71 -55.71 21.97
CA PRO A 8 -55.07 -56.18 22.25
C PRO A 8 -55.89 -56.49 20.98
N ASP A 9 -55.57 -55.79 19.88
CA ASP A 9 -56.28 -55.89 18.60
C ASP A 9 -55.67 -56.96 17.66
N ASP A 10 -54.63 -57.66 18.12
CA ASP A 10 -54.04 -58.79 17.42
C ASP A 10 -54.31 -60.09 18.20
N SER A 11 -55.22 -60.91 17.68
CA SER A 11 -55.55 -62.21 18.28
C SER A 11 -54.35 -63.18 18.33
N SER A 12 -53.26 -62.86 17.62
CA SER A 12 -52.02 -63.62 17.57
C SER A 12 -51.11 -63.32 18.78
N GLY A 13 -51.34 -62.26 19.56
CA GLY A 13 -50.60 -62.00 20.79
C GLY A 13 -49.07 -62.07 20.64
N TRP A 14 -48.42 -63.01 21.35
CA TRP A 14 -46.96 -63.29 21.30
C TRP A 14 -46.55 -64.28 20.19
N ASP A 15 -47.42 -64.53 19.21
CA ASP A 15 -47.21 -65.56 18.19
C ASP A 15 -46.40 -65.08 16.96
N HIS A 16 -45.82 -63.86 17.03
CA HIS A 16 -44.84 -63.34 16.08
C HIS A 16 -43.43 -63.68 16.55
N ARG A 17 -42.82 -64.72 15.98
CA ARG A 17 -41.62 -65.36 16.51
C ARG A 17 -40.59 -65.66 15.43
N ALA A 18 -39.35 -65.27 15.71
CA ALA A 18 -38.18 -65.63 14.94
C ALA A 18 -37.22 -66.46 15.78
N PHE A 19 -36.75 -67.60 15.29
CA PHE A 19 -35.83 -68.47 16.03
C PHE A 19 -34.61 -68.90 15.21
N TRP A 20 -33.53 -69.20 15.94
CA TRP A 20 -32.25 -69.68 15.44
C TRP A 20 -31.93 -70.99 16.14
N GLY A 21 -31.42 -71.97 15.39
CA GLY A 21 -31.20 -73.34 15.86
C GLY A 21 -32.43 -74.23 15.74
N ASP A 22 -32.57 -75.16 16.68
CA ASP A 22 -33.73 -76.04 16.81
C ASP A 22 -34.89 -75.35 17.52
N ASP A 23 -36.13 -75.60 17.08
CA ASP A 23 -37.33 -75.11 17.75
C ASP A 23 -37.64 -75.94 19.02
N LYS A 24 -37.02 -75.56 20.14
CA LYS A 24 -37.18 -76.23 21.45
C LYS A 24 -38.06 -75.47 22.45
N VAL A 25 -38.49 -74.25 22.13
CA VAL A 25 -39.31 -73.41 23.02
C VAL A 25 -40.80 -73.70 22.78
N GLY A 26 -41.31 -74.76 23.43
CA GLY A 26 -42.65 -75.29 23.15
C GLY A 26 -43.85 -74.48 23.68
N PHE A 27 -43.64 -73.50 24.56
CA PHE A 27 -44.74 -72.73 25.14
C PHE A 27 -45.33 -71.74 24.11
N GLY A 28 -46.59 -71.96 23.72
CA GLY A 28 -47.26 -71.18 22.66
C GLY A 28 -46.83 -71.54 21.24
N ALA A 29 -46.24 -72.71 21.02
CA ALA A 29 -45.86 -73.18 19.68
C ALA A 29 -47.09 -73.35 18.77
N LYS A 30 -47.03 -72.75 17.58
CA LYS A 30 -48.00 -72.94 16.48
C LYS A 30 -47.44 -73.93 15.45
N PRO A 31 -48.29 -74.51 14.58
CA PRO A 31 -47.81 -75.30 13.45
C PRO A 31 -46.81 -74.51 12.61
N GLN A 32 -45.81 -75.20 12.04
CA GLN A 32 -44.77 -74.60 11.18
C GLN A 32 -45.34 -73.86 9.96
N SER A 33 -46.60 -74.08 9.62
CA SER A 33 -47.34 -73.38 8.57
C SER A 33 -47.86 -71.99 8.98
N TRP A 34 -47.72 -71.58 10.25
CA TRP A 34 -48.06 -70.23 10.69
C TRP A 34 -47.01 -69.24 10.19
N HIS A 35 -47.43 -68.29 9.36
CA HIS A 35 -46.55 -67.29 8.76
C HIS A 35 -45.81 -66.40 9.78
N GLY A 36 -46.33 -66.29 11.01
CA GLY A 36 -45.68 -65.55 12.10
C GLY A 36 -44.61 -66.33 12.86
N HIS A 37 -44.41 -67.63 12.62
CA HIS A 37 -43.39 -68.43 13.32
C HIS A 37 -42.29 -68.91 12.34
N LYS A 38 -41.16 -68.20 12.31
CA LYS A 38 -40.13 -68.38 11.27
C LYS A 38 -38.77 -68.82 11.81
N ARG A 39 -38.16 -69.83 11.18
CA ARG A 39 -36.75 -70.18 11.37
C ARG A 39 -35.87 -69.23 10.57
N MET A 40 -34.94 -68.55 11.25
CA MET A 40 -34.03 -67.57 10.67
C MET A 40 -32.63 -68.13 10.35
N GLY A 41 -32.26 -69.28 10.91
CA GLY A 41 -30.98 -69.92 10.64
C GLY A 41 -30.48 -70.80 11.78
N ASP A 42 -29.20 -71.15 11.73
CA ASP A 42 -28.50 -71.86 12.81
C ASP A 42 -28.16 -70.91 13.97
N LEU A 43 -27.73 -71.47 15.11
CA LEU A 43 -27.34 -70.65 16.27
C LEU A 43 -26.13 -69.76 15.93
N PRO A 44 -26.13 -68.49 16.38
CA PRO A 44 -24.97 -67.61 16.21
C PRO A 44 -23.68 -68.19 16.83
N GLU A 45 -22.52 -67.85 16.25
CA GLU A 45 -21.23 -68.30 16.78
C GLU A 45 -21.01 -67.88 18.24
N THR A 46 -20.53 -68.81 19.08
CA THR A 46 -20.25 -68.53 20.49
C THR A 46 -19.08 -67.56 20.66
N GLY A 47 -19.20 -66.60 21.58
CA GLY A 47 -18.12 -65.67 21.95
C GLY A 47 -18.03 -64.40 21.11
N LYS A 48 -18.97 -64.14 20.20
CA LYS A 48 -19.06 -62.90 19.40
C LYS A 48 -20.42 -62.22 19.60
N TRP A 49 -20.42 -60.88 19.56
CA TRP A 49 -21.65 -60.11 19.41
C TRP A 49 -22.14 -60.21 17.96
N ILE A 50 -23.36 -60.69 17.77
CA ILE A 50 -23.98 -60.84 16.45
C ILE A 50 -25.30 -60.08 16.46
N ARG A 51 -25.45 -59.17 15.49
CA ARG A 51 -26.70 -58.46 15.28
C ARG A 51 -27.72 -59.38 14.64
N LEU A 52 -28.84 -59.61 15.33
CA LEU A 52 -30.02 -60.26 14.76
C LEU A 52 -30.95 -59.19 14.18
N SER A 53 -31.49 -59.45 13.00
CA SER A 53 -32.42 -58.53 12.33
C SER A 53 -33.52 -59.34 11.66
N VAL A 54 -34.76 -58.91 11.88
CA VAL A 54 -35.96 -59.61 11.41
C VAL A 54 -36.87 -58.57 10.78
N ALA A 55 -37.26 -58.80 9.52
CA ALA A 55 -38.25 -57.95 8.86
C ALA A 55 -39.62 -58.14 9.51
N ALA A 56 -40.42 -57.08 9.62
CA ALA A 56 -41.76 -57.16 10.23
C ALA A 56 -42.66 -58.18 9.50
N ASP A 57 -42.63 -58.18 8.17
CA ASP A 57 -43.37 -59.12 7.32
C ASP A 57 -42.96 -60.59 7.55
N ASP A 58 -41.69 -60.85 7.88
CA ASP A 58 -41.16 -62.20 8.09
C ASP A 58 -41.73 -62.90 9.33
N VAL A 59 -42.31 -62.14 10.23
CA VAL A 59 -42.99 -62.64 11.44
C VAL A 59 -44.46 -62.23 11.48
N GLY A 60 -45.04 -61.91 10.32
CA GLY A 60 -46.48 -61.72 10.15
C GLY A 60 -47.04 -60.40 10.63
N PHE A 61 -46.21 -59.36 10.77
CA PHE A 61 -46.72 -57.99 10.97
C PHE A 61 -46.98 -57.31 9.63
N ALA A 62 -48.25 -57.00 9.36
CA ALA A 62 -48.62 -56.18 8.21
C ALA A 62 -48.21 -54.70 8.42
N PRO A 63 -47.97 -53.94 7.33
CA PRO A 63 -47.69 -52.50 7.41
C PRO A 63 -48.74 -51.72 8.22
N GLY A 64 -48.29 -50.83 9.09
CA GLY A 64 -49.15 -49.99 9.94
C GLY A 64 -49.60 -50.65 11.25
N LYS A 65 -49.14 -51.86 11.57
CA LYS A 65 -49.37 -52.50 12.87
C LYS A 65 -48.38 -52.00 13.93
N THR A 66 -48.88 -51.83 15.16
CA THR A 66 -48.09 -51.42 16.32
C THR A 66 -47.58 -52.65 17.07
N VAL A 67 -46.27 -52.67 17.38
CA VAL A 67 -45.67 -53.69 18.24
C VAL A 67 -45.71 -53.20 19.69
N HIS A 68 -46.39 -53.96 20.56
CA HIS A 68 -46.63 -53.57 21.96
C HIS A 68 -45.65 -54.17 22.96
N GLY A 69 -44.84 -55.13 22.53
CA GLY A 69 -43.87 -55.79 23.40
C GLY A 69 -42.88 -56.61 22.60
N MET A 70 -41.71 -56.84 23.18
CA MET A 70 -40.68 -57.70 22.62
C MET A 70 -40.09 -58.54 23.76
N ALA A 71 -39.84 -59.82 23.48
CA ALA A 71 -39.28 -60.76 24.44
C ALA A 71 -38.14 -61.56 23.80
N PHE A 72 -37.11 -61.78 24.61
CA PHE A 72 -35.98 -62.64 24.28
C PHE A 72 -36.15 -63.96 25.01
N THR A 73 -36.11 -65.07 24.30
CA THR A 73 -36.33 -66.39 24.89
C THR A 73 -35.28 -67.38 24.40
N GLN A 74 -34.68 -68.08 25.34
CA GLN A 74 -33.68 -69.10 25.10
C GLN A 74 -34.13 -70.44 25.67
N PHE A 75 -33.65 -71.52 25.07
CA PHE A 75 -33.80 -72.87 25.59
C PHE A 75 -32.42 -73.37 25.98
N ASP A 76 -32.21 -73.58 27.28
CA ASP A 76 -30.94 -74.02 27.87
C ASP A 76 -29.75 -73.06 27.58
N GLY A 77 -28.58 -73.34 28.18
CA GLY A 77 -27.35 -72.56 28.00
C GLY A 77 -27.38 -71.13 28.59
N ILE A 78 -26.38 -70.31 28.22
CA ILE A 78 -26.27 -68.90 28.62
C ILE A 78 -26.19 -68.04 27.36
N VAL A 79 -27.11 -67.08 27.22
CA VAL A 79 -27.11 -66.08 26.15
C VAL A 79 -27.12 -64.68 26.76
N HIS A 80 -26.29 -63.79 26.23
CA HIS A 80 -26.29 -62.38 26.60
C HIS A 80 -26.97 -61.57 25.49
N TRP A 81 -27.85 -60.66 25.90
CA TRP A 81 -28.54 -59.72 25.03
C TRP A 81 -28.04 -58.30 25.33
N ASP A 82 -27.94 -57.48 24.29
CA ASP A 82 -27.58 -56.07 24.38
C ASP A 82 -28.68 -55.22 23.73
N GLN A 83 -28.33 -54.07 23.17
CA GLN A 83 -29.24 -53.11 22.56
C GLN A 83 -30.26 -53.75 21.60
N ALA A 84 -31.50 -53.34 21.76
CA ALA A 84 -32.59 -53.71 20.89
C ALA A 84 -33.41 -52.48 20.51
N GLY A 85 -33.87 -52.45 19.26
CA GLY A 85 -34.62 -51.32 18.70
C GLY A 85 -35.14 -51.65 17.31
N TRP A 86 -35.83 -50.68 16.70
CA TRP A 86 -36.31 -50.75 15.32
C TRP A 86 -35.77 -49.58 14.52
N ASN A 87 -35.79 -49.66 13.19
CA ASN A 87 -35.34 -48.60 12.29
C ASN A 87 -36.50 -48.17 11.38
N GLU A 88 -36.80 -46.87 11.30
CA GLU A 88 -38.00 -46.33 10.63
C GLU A 88 -37.71 -45.54 9.32
N THR A 89 -36.47 -45.32 8.87
CA THR A 89 -36.23 -44.29 7.82
C THR A 89 -35.15 -44.58 6.77
N ASP A 90 -35.46 -44.19 5.53
CA ASP A 90 -34.57 -44.11 4.37
C ASP A 90 -33.76 -42.79 4.30
N GLY A 91 -33.67 -42.02 5.41
CA GLY A 91 -32.75 -40.87 5.53
C GLY A 91 -33.24 -39.48 5.07
N PHE A 92 -34.41 -39.30 4.46
CA PHE A 92 -34.88 -37.98 3.98
C PHE A 92 -35.75 -37.19 5.00
N PRO A 93 -35.61 -35.85 5.07
CA PRO A 93 -36.54 -34.97 5.79
C PRO A 93 -38.00 -35.12 5.34
N SER A 94 -38.94 -34.85 6.24
CA SER A 94 -40.39 -35.06 6.02
C SER A 94 -40.95 -34.29 4.83
N GLU A 95 -40.49 -33.06 4.62
CA GLU A 95 -40.91 -32.17 3.53
C GLU A 95 -40.44 -32.67 2.15
N ILE A 96 -39.19 -33.12 2.09
CA ILE A 96 -38.59 -33.72 0.88
C ILE A 96 -39.29 -35.03 0.53
N ARG A 97 -39.60 -35.85 1.54
CA ARG A 97 -40.39 -37.08 1.35
C ARG A 97 -41.78 -36.80 0.80
N ALA A 98 -42.49 -35.83 1.39
CA ALA A 98 -43.82 -35.43 0.93
C ALA A 98 -43.77 -34.95 -0.53
N ALA A 99 -42.74 -34.20 -0.93
CA ALA A 99 -42.55 -33.74 -2.31
C ALA A 99 -42.16 -34.88 -3.28
N LEU A 100 -41.37 -35.87 -2.83
CA LEU A 100 -40.98 -37.04 -3.65
C LEU A 100 -42.16 -37.97 -3.95
N LEU A 101 -43.10 -38.10 -3.01
CA LEU A 101 -44.29 -38.95 -3.12
C LEU A 101 -45.37 -38.38 -4.07
N VAL A 102 -45.28 -37.10 -4.45
CA VAL A 102 -46.16 -36.50 -5.46
C VAL A 102 -45.65 -36.86 -6.86
N ASP A 103 -46.58 -37.27 -7.73
CA ASP A 103 -46.28 -37.62 -9.12
C ASP A 103 -45.58 -36.47 -9.86
N VAL A 104 -44.56 -36.80 -10.65
CA VAL A 104 -43.65 -35.85 -11.31
C VAL A 104 -44.42 -34.80 -12.13
N GLU A 105 -45.51 -35.17 -12.80
CA GLU A 105 -46.28 -34.25 -13.65
C GLU A 105 -47.19 -33.31 -12.86
N THR A 106 -47.44 -33.60 -11.58
CA THR A 106 -48.38 -32.87 -10.71
C THR A 106 -47.70 -32.06 -9.61
N ARG A 107 -46.37 -32.13 -9.50
CA ARG A 107 -45.58 -31.38 -8.51
C ARG A 107 -45.75 -29.87 -8.71
N THR A 108 -45.97 -29.16 -7.61
CA THR A 108 -46.03 -27.69 -7.61
C THR A 108 -44.64 -27.09 -7.85
N LYS A 109 -44.59 -25.81 -8.27
CA LYS A 109 -43.32 -25.09 -8.45
C LYS A 109 -42.47 -25.05 -7.17
N ASP A 110 -43.11 -24.96 -6.02
CA ASP A 110 -42.43 -24.92 -4.73
C ASP A 110 -41.84 -26.28 -4.35
N GLN A 111 -42.55 -27.38 -4.62
CA GLN A 111 -42.04 -28.74 -4.41
C GLN A 111 -40.85 -29.03 -5.33
N ILE A 112 -40.91 -28.62 -6.60
CA ILE A 112 -39.78 -28.75 -7.54
C ILE A 112 -38.58 -27.95 -7.05
N LYS A 113 -38.79 -26.74 -6.55
CA LYS A 113 -37.74 -25.89 -5.99
C LYS A 113 -37.12 -26.53 -4.74
N GLN A 114 -37.93 -27.02 -3.81
CA GLN A 114 -37.45 -27.69 -2.59
C GLN A 114 -36.61 -28.93 -2.88
N LEU A 115 -37.06 -29.80 -3.80
CA LEU A 115 -36.31 -30.98 -4.21
C LEU A 115 -35.00 -30.61 -4.90
N ARG A 116 -35.00 -29.58 -5.75
CA ARG A 116 -33.80 -29.07 -6.42
C ARG A 116 -32.82 -28.48 -5.42
N ASP A 117 -33.28 -27.61 -4.53
CA ASP A 117 -32.43 -26.94 -3.54
C ASP A 117 -31.80 -27.99 -2.61
N TYR A 118 -32.59 -28.98 -2.15
CA TYR A 118 -32.08 -30.10 -1.36
C TYR A 118 -31.05 -30.94 -2.12
N PHE A 119 -31.31 -31.26 -3.39
CA PHE A 119 -30.36 -31.98 -4.24
C PHE A 119 -29.06 -31.20 -4.43
N VAL A 120 -29.13 -29.90 -4.72
CA VAL A 120 -27.97 -29.02 -4.88
C VAL A 120 -27.14 -28.92 -3.60
N GLU A 121 -27.79 -28.91 -2.43
CA GLU A 121 -27.11 -28.81 -1.13
C GLU A 121 -26.48 -30.12 -0.65
N HIS A 122 -26.95 -31.29 -1.12
CA HIS A 122 -26.55 -32.59 -0.60
C HIS A 122 -25.85 -33.49 -1.63
N ASP A 123 -25.84 -33.12 -2.91
CA ASP A 123 -25.09 -33.84 -3.94
C ASP A 123 -23.57 -33.65 -3.73
N PRO A 124 -22.79 -34.73 -3.56
CA PRO A 124 -21.35 -34.63 -3.28
C PRO A 124 -20.56 -33.89 -4.37
N LEU A 125 -20.95 -34.03 -5.64
CA LEU A 125 -20.24 -33.42 -6.76
C LEU A 125 -20.54 -31.92 -6.85
N ILE A 126 -21.78 -31.51 -6.60
CA ILE A 126 -22.17 -30.09 -6.55
C ILE A 126 -21.55 -29.41 -5.33
N THR A 127 -21.56 -30.06 -4.17
CA THR A 127 -20.99 -29.48 -2.93
C THR A 127 -19.47 -29.32 -3.01
N GLU A 128 -18.76 -30.29 -3.58
CA GLU A 128 -17.32 -30.19 -3.86
C GLU A 128 -17.02 -29.01 -4.82
N GLN A 129 -17.73 -28.93 -5.95
CA GLN A 129 -17.57 -27.84 -6.92
C GLN A 129 -17.95 -26.47 -6.34
N ALA A 130 -18.95 -26.40 -5.45
CA ALA A 130 -19.36 -25.16 -4.80
C ALA A 130 -18.29 -24.64 -3.83
N GLU A 131 -17.65 -25.52 -3.06
CA GLU A 131 -16.53 -25.14 -2.21
C GLU A 131 -15.28 -24.76 -3.03
N GLU A 132 -14.96 -25.46 -4.11
CA GLU A 132 -13.90 -25.05 -5.04
C GLU A 132 -14.15 -23.66 -5.62
N LEU A 133 -15.37 -23.39 -6.10
CA LEU A 133 -15.75 -22.09 -6.65
C LEU A 133 -15.65 -20.98 -5.60
N LYS A 134 -16.05 -21.27 -4.36
CA LYS A 134 -15.96 -20.33 -3.23
C LYS A 134 -14.51 -20.00 -2.90
N LEU A 135 -13.62 -21.00 -2.86
CA LEU A 135 -12.18 -20.80 -2.66
C LEU A 135 -11.56 -20.00 -3.82
N ALA A 136 -11.87 -20.36 -5.06
CA ALA A 136 -11.40 -19.64 -6.24
C ALA A 136 -11.87 -18.18 -6.26
N ARG A 137 -13.14 -17.92 -5.90
CA ARG A 137 -13.66 -16.55 -5.75
C ARG A 137 -12.98 -15.78 -4.62
N ALA A 138 -12.68 -16.43 -3.50
CA ALA A 138 -11.93 -15.81 -2.41
C ALA A 138 -10.51 -15.44 -2.84
N GLN A 139 -9.82 -16.32 -3.57
CA GLN A 139 -8.50 -16.05 -4.14
C GLN A 139 -8.52 -14.91 -5.15
N VAL A 140 -9.52 -14.87 -6.04
CA VAL A 140 -9.69 -13.74 -6.99
C VAL A 140 -9.90 -12.44 -6.23
N SER A 141 -10.80 -12.43 -5.24
CA SER A 141 -11.07 -11.26 -4.41
C SER A 141 -9.82 -10.79 -3.65
N GLU A 142 -9.06 -11.71 -3.05
CA GLU A 142 -7.82 -11.39 -2.35
C GLU A 142 -6.76 -10.83 -3.31
N PHE A 143 -6.60 -11.45 -4.49
CA PHE A 143 -5.72 -10.93 -5.53
C PHE A 143 -6.15 -9.54 -6.03
N GLU A 144 -7.44 -9.32 -6.30
CA GLU A 144 -7.98 -8.02 -6.72
C GLU A 144 -7.71 -6.92 -5.68
N MET A 145 -7.74 -7.25 -4.38
CA MET A 145 -7.38 -6.31 -3.31
C MET A 145 -5.88 -5.95 -3.32
N THR A 146 -5.02 -6.80 -3.88
CA THR A 146 -3.58 -6.47 -4.06
C THR A 146 -3.31 -5.58 -5.26
N ILE A 147 -4.25 -5.49 -6.22
CA ILE A 147 -4.07 -4.67 -7.42
C ILE A 147 -4.08 -3.19 -7.01
N PRO A 148 -3.00 -2.44 -7.26
CA PRO A 148 -2.98 -1.01 -7.00
C PRO A 148 -4.02 -0.33 -7.89
N THR A 149 -5.04 0.27 -7.28
CA THR A 149 -6.03 1.08 -7.99
C THR A 149 -5.62 2.53 -7.95
N MET A 150 -5.85 3.25 -9.06
CA MET A 150 -5.68 4.69 -9.12
C MET A 150 -7.02 5.36 -9.42
N VAL A 151 -7.27 6.50 -8.78
CA VAL A 151 -8.44 7.30 -9.09
C VAL A 151 -8.27 7.88 -10.49
N ILE A 152 -9.13 7.46 -11.42
CA ILE A 152 -9.20 8.06 -12.74
C ILE A 152 -10.41 9.00 -12.81
N SER A 153 -10.23 10.14 -13.45
CA SER A 153 -11.36 11.01 -13.79
C SER A 153 -12.09 10.40 -14.99
N ARG A 154 -13.32 9.93 -14.79
CA ARG A 154 -14.17 9.46 -15.88
C ARG A 154 -15.04 10.59 -16.40
N ALA A 155 -15.10 10.76 -17.73
CA ALA A 155 -16.03 11.68 -18.35
C ALA A 155 -17.47 11.24 -18.01
N VAL A 156 -18.29 12.20 -17.60
CA VAL A 156 -19.71 12.03 -17.32
C VAL A 156 -20.50 13.05 -18.13
N ALA A 157 -21.82 12.87 -18.23
CA ALA A 157 -22.69 13.88 -18.81
C ALA A 157 -22.42 15.24 -18.12
N PRO A 158 -22.05 16.29 -18.88
CA PRO A 158 -21.77 17.59 -18.29
C PRO A 158 -22.99 18.12 -17.56
N ARG A 159 -22.78 18.67 -16.37
CA ARG A 159 -23.83 19.42 -15.68
C ARG A 159 -24.07 20.72 -16.46
N GLU A 160 -25.34 21.09 -16.59
CA GLU A 160 -25.70 22.41 -17.09
C GLU A 160 -25.26 23.45 -16.06
N ILE A 161 -24.56 24.49 -16.54
CA ILE A 161 -24.10 25.61 -15.71
C ILE A 161 -24.70 26.87 -16.32
N ARG A 162 -25.20 27.76 -15.46
CA ARG A 162 -25.86 29.01 -15.86
C ARG A 162 -25.18 30.21 -15.23
N ILE A 163 -25.34 31.37 -15.85
CA ILE A 163 -25.01 32.66 -15.22
C ILE A 163 -26.02 32.88 -14.08
N LEU A 164 -25.53 32.91 -12.85
CA LEU A 164 -26.38 33.03 -11.67
C LEU A 164 -26.59 34.50 -11.30
N ASP A 165 -27.83 34.99 -11.31
CA ASP A 165 -28.11 36.33 -10.79
C ASP A 165 -27.84 36.36 -9.28
N ARG A 166 -26.88 37.22 -8.88
CA ARG A 166 -26.39 37.34 -7.49
C ARG A 166 -25.98 36.02 -6.83
N GLY A 167 -25.60 35.01 -7.61
CA GLY A 167 -25.19 33.69 -7.10
C GLY A 167 -26.35 32.80 -6.62
N ASN A 168 -27.61 33.12 -6.96
CA ASN A 168 -28.74 32.28 -6.61
C ASN A 168 -28.79 31.02 -7.48
N TRP A 169 -28.33 29.89 -6.94
CA TRP A 169 -28.30 28.60 -7.66
C TRP A 169 -29.67 27.96 -7.88
N MET A 170 -30.72 28.45 -7.22
CA MET A 170 -32.11 28.01 -7.45
C MET A 170 -32.78 28.74 -8.61
N ASP A 171 -32.18 29.83 -9.10
CA ASP A 171 -32.66 30.55 -10.26
C ASP A 171 -32.10 29.93 -11.55
N GLU A 172 -32.97 29.24 -12.29
CA GLU A 172 -32.63 28.58 -13.54
C GLU A 172 -32.85 29.47 -14.78
N SER A 173 -33.22 30.74 -14.61
CA SER A 173 -33.53 31.65 -15.73
C SER A 173 -32.29 32.18 -16.47
N GLY A 174 -31.11 32.09 -15.86
CA GLY A 174 -29.85 32.58 -16.42
C GLY A 174 -29.40 31.82 -17.68
N GLU A 175 -28.58 32.48 -18.50
CA GLU A 175 -28.03 31.90 -19.73
C GLU A 175 -27.15 30.67 -19.44
N ILE A 176 -27.26 29.64 -20.28
CA ILE A 176 -26.44 28.43 -20.18
C ILE A 176 -25.01 28.74 -20.67
N VAL A 177 -24.03 28.51 -19.83
CA VAL A 177 -22.61 28.72 -20.13
C VAL A 177 -22.02 27.45 -20.74
N GLN A 178 -21.51 27.57 -21.97
CA GLN A 178 -20.72 26.51 -22.61
C GLN A 178 -19.25 26.62 -22.22
N PRO A 179 -18.47 25.51 -22.26
CA PRO A 179 -17.04 25.58 -22.05
C PRO A 179 -16.38 26.46 -23.11
N ALA A 180 -15.58 27.42 -22.66
CA ALA A 180 -14.84 28.35 -23.50
C ALA A 180 -13.54 28.77 -22.79
N ILE A 181 -12.71 29.56 -23.48
CA ILE A 181 -11.61 30.32 -22.89
C ILE A 181 -12.10 31.75 -22.57
N PRO A 182 -11.38 32.52 -21.73
CA PRO A 182 -11.70 33.93 -21.55
C PRO A 182 -11.73 34.65 -22.90
N GLU A 183 -12.84 35.33 -23.21
CA GLU A 183 -13.12 35.88 -24.55
C GLU A 183 -12.05 36.86 -25.02
N PHE A 184 -11.46 37.63 -24.10
CA PHE A 184 -10.37 38.57 -24.40
C PHE A 184 -9.06 37.88 -24.84
N LEU A 185 -8.94 36.56 -24.66
CA LEU A 185 -7.81 35.74 -25.11
C LEU A 185 -8.09 34.99 -26.42
N GLY A 186 -9.26 35.23 -27.03
CA GLY A 186 -9.64 34.67 -28.34
C GLY A 186 -10.75 33.63 -28.26
N THR A 187 -10.75 32.69 -29.22
CA THR A 187 -11.79 31.67 -29.36
C THR A 187 -11.19 30.28 -29.61
N LEU A 188 -11.87 29.24 -29.12
CA LEU A 188 -11.52 27.85 -29.42
C LEU A 188 -12.11 27.43 -30.78
N GLN A 189 -11.29 26.83 -31.63
CA GLN A 189 -11.71 26.33 -32.95
C GLN A 189 -12.36 24.95 -32.83
N THR A 190 -13.58 24.89 -32.29
CA THR A 190 -14.32 23.62 -32.11
C THR A 190 -15.43 23.41 -33.14
N GLY A 191 -15.62 24.36 -34.06
CA GLY A 191 -16.78 24.37 -34.97
C GLY A 191 -18.09 24.35 -34.18
N ASN A 192 -19.01 23.45 -34.54
CA ASN A 192 -20.30 23.30 -33.84
C ASN A 192 -20.25 22.32 -32.65
N ARG A 193 -19.08 21.74 -32.35
CA ARG A 193 -18.91 20.80 -31.25
C ARG A 193 -18.71 21.56 -29.93
N ARG A 194 -19.23 21.01 -28.84
CA ARG A 194 -18.90 21.44 -27.47
C ARG A 194 -17.41 21.28 -27.19
N ALA A 195 -16.77 22.32 -26.68
CA ALA A 195 -15.36 22.28 -26.30
C ALA A 195 -15.09 21.26 -25.19
N THR A 196 -13.91 20.66 -25.23
CA THR A 196 -13.42 19.62 -24.33
C THR A 196 -12.15 20.08 -23.63
N ARG A 197 -11.72 19.34 -22.60
CA ARG A 197 -10.44 19.60 -21.93
C ARG A 197 -9.24 19.47 -22.87
N LEU A 198 -9.33 18.64 -23.91
CA LEU A 198 -8.29 18.49 -24.92
C LEU A 198 -8.16 19.76 -25.76
N ASP A 199 -9.27 20.44 -26.10
CA ASP A 199 -9.22 21.70 -26.84
C ASP A 199 -8.55 22.80 -26.04
N LEU A 200 -8.87 22.88 -24.74
CA LEU A 200 -8.20 23.80 -23.83
C LEU A 200 -6.70 23.48 -23.73
N ALA A 201 -6.33 22.20 -23.62
CA ALA A 201 -4.92 21.79 -23.55
C ALA A 201 -4.16 22.14 -24.84
N ASN A 202 -4.75 21.89 -26.00
CA ASN A 202 -4.15 22.24 -27.29
C ASN A 202 -3.99 23.76 -27.43
N TRP A 203 -4.99 24.55 -27.02
CA TRP A 203 -4.90 26.01 -27.03
C TRP A 203 -3.86 26.57 -26.05
N LEU A 204 -3.72 25.95 -24.87
CA LEU A 204 -2.68 26.33 -23.89
C LEU A 204 -1.27 26.11 -24.43
N CYS A 205 -1.06 25.04 -25.22
CA CYS A 205 0.23 24.69 -25.81
C CYS A 205 0.36 25.09 -27.28
N ASP A 206 -0.53 25.96 -27.78
CA ASP A 206 -0.46 26.47 -29.15
C ASP A 206 0.76 27.38 -29.30
N SER A 207 1.44 27.34 -30.45
CA SER A 207 2.62 28.16 -30.72
C SER A 207 2.31 29.66 -30.72
N GLU A 208 1.07 30.04 -31.04
CA GLU A 208 0.62 31.43 -30.97
C GLU A 208 0.35 31.88 -29.52
N ASN A 209 0.25 30.94 -28.57
CA ASN A 209 0.05 31.21 -27.15
C ASN A 209 1.36 31.10 -26.35
N VAL A 210 2.17 32.15 -26.41
CA VAL A 210 3.49 32.19 -25.75
C VAL A 210 3.45 32.26 -24.22
N LEU A 211 2.28 32.51 -23.59
CA LEU A 211 2.17 32.66 -22.13
C LEU A 211 2.58 31.39 -21.38
N THR A 212 2.17 30.23 -21.89
CA THR A 212 2.52 28.94 -21.30
C THR A 212 4.03 28.71 -21.36
N ALA A 213 4.64 28.95 -22.52
CA ALA A 213 6.08 28.80 -22.71
C ALA A 213 6.86 29.76 -21.79
N ARG A 214 6.52 31.06 -21.77
CA ARG A 214 7.13 32.05 -20.87
C ARG A 214 7.02 31.64 -19.39
N THR A 215 5.87 31.12 -18.98
CA THR A 215 5.64 30.67 -17.60
C THR A 215 6.53 29.49 -17.23
N ILE A 216 6.62 28.48 -18.11
CA ILE A 216 7.47 27.29 -17.88
C ILE A 216 8.95 27.66 -17.89
N VAL A 217 9.39 28.47 -18.87
CA VAL A 217 10.77 28.96 -18.94
C VAL A 217 11.16 29.72 -17.67
N ASN A 218 10.31 30.64 -17.21
CA ASN A 218 10.57 31.41 -15.99
C ASN A 218 10.67 30.50 -14.74
N ARG A 219 9.83 29.46 -14.67
CA ARG A 219 9.88 28.43 -13.60
C ARG A 219 11.17 27.61 -13.64
N LEU A 220 11.58 27.14 -14.82
CA LEU A 220 12.83 26.38 -14.97
C LEU A 220 14.05 27.25 -14.67
N TRP A 221 14.03 28.51 -15.11
CA TRP A 221 15.04 29.49 -14.74
C TRP A 221 15.09 29.71 -13.22
N TYR A 222 13.94 29.89 -12.56
CA TYR A 222 13.85 29.98 -11.10
C TYR A 222 14.44 28.77 -10.39
N LEU A 223 14.18 27.55 -10.88
CA LEU A 223 14.75 26.33 -10.29
C LEU A 223 16.28 26.29 -10.41
N MET A 224 16.82 26.84 -11.50
CA MET A 224 18.25 26.86 -11.82
C MET A 224 19.02 27.97 -11.09
N PHE A 225 18.44 29.18 -10.99
CA PHE A 225 19.09 30.37 -10.43
C PHE A 225 18.56 30.78 -9.03
N GLY A 226 17.50 30.14 -8.55
CA GLY A 226 16.85 30.47 -7.28
C GLY A 226 15.93 31.70 -7.34
N ARG A 227 15.90 32.41 -8.47
CA ARG A 227 15.06 33.58 -8.80
C ARG A 227 14.67 33.50 -10.28
N GLY A 228 13.42 33.79 -10.62
CA GLY A 228 12.97 33.87 -12.01
C GLY A 228 13.38 35.17 -12.69
N ILE A 229 13.43 35.19 -14.03
CA ILE A 229 13.58 36.42 -14.82
C ILE A 229 12.42 37.38 -14.50
N CYS A 230 11.21 36.83 -14.38
CA CYS A 230 10.14 37.46 -13.64
C CYS A 230 10.18 36.93 -12.19
N SER A 231 10.29 37.82 -11.22
CA SER A 231 10.37 37.43 -9.81
C SER A 231 9.08 36.77 -9.30
N SER A 232 7.93 37.17 -9.85
CA SER A 232 6.64 36.52 -9.68
C SER A 232 6.54 35.28 -10.57
N VAL A 233 6.69 34.09 -9.97
CA VAL A 233 6.75 32.80 -10.69
C VAL A 233 5.36 32.20 -10.95
N ASP A 234 4.36 32.65 -10.18
CA ASP A 234 2.95 32.27 -10.28
C ASP A 234 2.07 33.27 -11.03
N ASP A 235 2.49 34.54 -11.15
CA ASP A 235 1.76 35.56 -11.90
C ASP A 235 2.68 36.31 -12.86
N LEU A 236 2.60 35.99 -14.16
CA LEU A 236 3.27 36.72 -15.24
C LEU A 236 2.37 37.79 -15.88
N GLY A 237 1.17 38.02 -15.33
CA GLY A 237 0.20 39.01 -15.78
C GLY A 237 0.44 40.40 -15.18
N GLY A 238 -0.52 41.30 -15.36
CA GLY A 238 -0.40 42.72 -14.96
C GLY A 238 -0.36 42.99 -13.45
N GLN A 239 -0.63 41.97 -12.61
CA GLN A 239 -0.47 42.05 -11.15
C GLN A 239 0.88 41.47 -10.68
N GLY A 240 1.62 40.83 -11.58
CA GLY A 240 2.97 40.32 -11.33
C GLY A 240 4.05 41.38 -11.51
N THR A 241 5.31 40.91 -11.53
CA THR A 241 6.46 41.77 -11.80
C THR A 241 6.85 41.72 -13.27
N PHE A 242 7.31 42.82 -13.85
CA PHE A 242 7.88 42.78 -15.20
C PHE A 242 9.17 41.93 -15.22
N PRO A 243 9.44 41.21 -16.32
CA PRO A 243 10.69 40.48 -16.47
C PRO A 243 11.87 41.46 -16.49
N SER A 244 12.93 41.14 -15.76
CA SER A 244 14.15 41.93 -15.73
C SER A 244 14.89 41.95 -17.08
N GLN A 245 14.75 40.88 -17.87
CA GLN A 245 15.29 40.73 -19.23
C GLN A 245 14.23 40.11 -20.15
N PRO A 246 13.31 40.92 -20.74
CA PRO A 246 12.21 40.42 -21.55
C PRO A 246 12.68 39.68 -22.81
N GLU A 247 13.73 40.19 -23.48
CA GLU A 247 14.24 39.58 -24.72
C GLU A 247 14.81 38.18 -24.48
N LEU A 248 15.45 37.96 -23.32
CA LEU A 248 15.95 36.65 -22.93
C LEU A 248 14.80 35.67 -22.66
N LEU A 249 13.78 36.12 -21.92
CA LEU A 249 12.60 35.29 -21.65
C LEU A 249 11.90 34.89 -22.94
N ASP A 250 11.76 35.84 -23.87
CA ASP A 250 11.12 35.61 -25.17
C ASP A 250 11.93 34.65 -26.03
N HIS A 251 13.25 34.84 -26.12
CA HIS A 251 14.12 33.94 -26.85
C HIS A 251 14.03 32.50 -26.34
N LEU A 252 14.10 32.30 -25.02
CA LEU A 252 14.00 30.98 -24.41
C LEU A 252 12.59 30.38 -24.55
N ALA A 253 11.54 31.19 -24.56
CA ALA A 253 10.17 30.73 -24.78
C ALA A 253 9.96 30.23 -26.22
N VAL A 254 10.48 30.95 -27.21
CA VAL A 254 10.47 30.52 -28.62
C VAL A 254 11.27 29.23 -28.78
N GLU A 255 12.49 29.17 -28.23
CA GLU A 255 13.33 27.95 -28.26
C GLU A 255 12.60 26.75 -27.64
N PHE A 256 11.88 26.95 -26.54
CA PHE A 256 11.12 25.90 -25.88
C PHE A 256 9.97 25.37 -26.76
N ILE A 257 9.28 26.25 -27.48
CA ILE A 257 8.23 25.86 -28.43
C ILE A 257 8.84 25.13 -29.63
N GLU A 258 9.89 25.69 -30.25
CA GLU A 258 10.53 25.15 -31.46
C GLU A 258 11.22 23.80 -31.24
N SER A 259 11.73 23.56 -30.03
CA SER A 259 12.27 22.25 -29.62
C SER A 259 11.18 21.19 -29.38
N GLY A 260 9.90 21.54 -29.52
CA GLY A 260 8.79 20.62 -29.26
C GLY A 260 8.51 20.43 -27.77
N TRP A 261 8.69 21.47 -26.96
CA TRP A 261 8.49 21.47 -25.51
C TRP A 261 9.48 20.57 -24.76
N ASP A 262 10.72 20.44 -25.25
CA ASP A 262 11.76 19.62 -24.63
C ASP A 262 12.40 20.33 -23.43
N ILE A 263 12.02 19.87 -22.23
CA ILE A 263 12.54 20.38 -20.95
C ILE A 263 14.04 20.12 -20.80
N GLN A 264 14.55 18.97 -21.26
CA GLN A 264 15.97 18.62 -21.11
C GLN A 264 16.83 19.50 -22.00
N HIS A 265 16.38 19.76 -23.23
CA HIS A 265 17.04 20.68 -24.14
C HIS A 265 17.15 22.08 -23.54
N LEU A 266 16.05 22.64 -23.03
CA LEU A 266 16.04 23.97 -22.42
C LEU A 266 16.95 24.03 -21.17
N LEU A 267 16.88 23.02 -20.28
CA LEU A 267 17.75 22.96 -19.10
C LEU A 267 19.24 22.89 -19.49
N LYS A 268 19.57 22.14 -20.54
CA LYS A 268 20.93 22.06 -21.08
C LYS A 268 21.40 23.40 -21.64
N GLN A 269 20.55 24.11 -22.40
CA GLN A 269 20.87 25.45 -22.90
C GLN A 269 21.17 26.42 -21.75
N ILE A 270 20.31 26.44 -20.72
CA ILE A 270 20.52 27.26 -19.53
C ILE A 270 21.83 26.88 -18.82
N ALA A 271 22.03 25.59 -18.53
CA ALA A 271 23.22 25.09 -17.81
C ALA A 271 24.53 25.37 -18.56
N MET A 272 24.48 25.37 -19.90
CA MET A 272 25.63 25.64 -20.78
C MET A 272 25.80 27.12 -21.13
N SER A 273 24.98 28.02 -20.60
CA SER A 273 25.13 29.45 -20.80
C SER A 273 26.34 30.01 -20.03
N ALA A 274 26.90 31.11 -20.52
CA ALA A 274 27.94 31.84 -19.78
C ALA A 274 27.41 32.33 -18.42
N THR A 275 26.16 32.77 -18.37
CA THR A 275 25.47 33.25 -17.16
C THR A 275 25.38 32.18 -16.08
N TYR A 276 24.97 30.96 -16.42
CA TYR A 276 24.83 29.89 -15.42
C TYR A 276 26.18 29.42 -14.87
N ARG A 277 27.24 29.47 -15.69
CA ARG A 277 28.60 29.08 -15.29
C ARG A 277 29.36 30.17 -14.50
N GLN A 278 28.76 31.33 -14.25
CA GLN A 278 29.39 32.34 -13.41
C GLN A 278 29.55 31.84 -11.98
N ALA A 279 30.55 32.36 -11.27
CA ALA A 279 30.70 32.10 -9.85
C ALA A 279 29.60 32.81 -9.06
N SER A 280 29.15 32.23 -7.95
CA SER A 280 28.23 32.93 -7.05
C SER A 280 28.91 33.98 -6.17
N ASN A 281 30.23 34.16 -6.25
CA ASN A 281 30.94 35.19 -5.50
C ASN A 281 31.06 36.47 -6.32
N GLY A 282 30.23 37.46 -6.02
CA GLY A 282 30.31 38.79 -6.62
C GLY A 282 31.38 39.65 -5.95
N SER A 283 32.02 40.52 -6.73
CA SER A 283 32.89 41.56 -6.17
C SER A 283 32.07 42.55 -5.33
N PRO A 284 32.69 43.29 -4.39
CA PRO A 284 32.00 44.32 -3.61
C PRO A 284 31.22 45.33 -4.50
N GLU A 285 31.79 45.70 -5.64
CA GLU A 285 31.18 46.61 -6.61
C GLU A 285 29.95 45.99 -7.27
N LEU A 286 30.03 44.72 -7.71
CA LEU A 286 28.90 44.00 -8.28
C LEU A 286 27.76 43.82 -7.28
N ASN A 287 28.10 43.50 -6.02
CA ASN A 287 27.10 43.35 -4.96
C ASN A 287 26.43 44.68 -4.61
N ALA A 288 27.12 45.82 -4.78
CA ALA A 288 26.54 47.15 -4.57
C ALA A 288 25.64 47.58 -5.74
N LEU A 289 25.99 47.22 -6.98
CA LEU A 289 25.22 47.56 -8.18
C LEU A 289 23.98 46.69 -8.36
N ASP A 290 24.08 45.40 -8.06
CA ASP A 290 22.98 44.44 -8.16
C ASP A 290 22.86 43.59 -6.89
N PRO A 291 22.36 44.17 -5.77
CA PRO A 291 22.29 43.50 -4.48
C PRO A 291 21.37 42.27 -4.50
N PHE A 292 20.33 42.26 -5.35
CA PHE A 292 19.34 41.19 -5.43
C PHE A 292 19.60 40.17 -6.55
N ASN A 293 20.67 40.36 -7.32
CA ASN A 293 21.01 39.54 -8.48
C ASN A 293 19.91 39.52 -9.56
N GLU A 294 19.27 40.66 -9.81
CA GLU A 294 18.20 40.83 -10.81
C GLU A 294 18.73 40.83 -12.24
N LEU A 295 20.01 41.15 -12.42
CA LEU A 295 20.67 41.15 -13.72
C LEU A 295 21.41 39.84 -13.98
N PHE A 296 21.34 38.88 -13.05
CA PHE A 296 22.06 37.60 -13.11
C PHE A 296 23.57 37.79 -13.37
N ALA A 297 24.15 38.83 -12.76
CA ALA A 297 25.58 39.16 -12.86
C ALA A 297 26.49 38.24 -12.03
N ARG A 298 25.90 37.23 -11.39
CA ARG A 298 26.53 36.12 -10.68
C ARG A 298 25.55 34.96 -10.60
N GLN A 299 26.04 33.77 -10.26
CA GLN A 299 25.15 32.66 -9.93
C GLN A 299 24.46 32.90 -8.56
N GLY A 300 23.24 32.40 -8.42
CA GLY A 300 22.44 32.52 -7.20
C GLY A 300 22.89 31.54 -6.12
N ARG A 301 22.95 32.02 -4.87
CA ARG A 301 23.15 31.18 -3.68
C ARG A 301 21.81 30.90 -3.01
N PHE A 302 21.43 29.64 -2.93
CA PHE A 302 20.15 29.27 -2.30
C PHE A 302 20.12 27.84 -1.81
N ARG A 303 19.34 27.61 -0.75
CA ARG A 303 19.17 26.28 -0.18
C ARG A 303 18.37 25.42 -1.13
N VAL A 304 18.83 24.19 -1.35
CA VAL A 304 18.07 23.22 -2.12
C VAL A 304 16.77 22.85 -1.39
N SER A 305 15.84 22.23 -2.11
CA SER A 305 14.56 21.80 -1.54
C SER A 305 14.75 20.78 -0.42
N ALA A 306 13.79 20.65 0.48
CA ALA A 306 13.85 19.71 1.60
C ALA A 306 14.17 18.26 1.17
N GLU A 307 13.55 17.82 0.08
CA GLU A 307 13.80 16.50 -0.51
C GLU A 307 15.25 16.38 -0.99
N MET A 308 15.77 17.41 -1.66
CA MET A 308 17.16 17.44 -2.14
C MET A 308 18.17 17.52 -1.00
N VAL A 309 17.87 18.17 0.13
CA VAL A 309 18.77 18.18 1.30
C VAL A 309 19.05 16.76 1.78
N ARG A 310 18.00 15.95 1.91
CA ARG A 310 18.14 14.53 2.25
C ARG A 310 18.83 13.74 1.15
N ASP A 311 18.40 13.91 -0.10
CA ASP A 311 18.95 13.16 -1.22
C ASP A 311 20.45 13.44 -1.41
N THR A 312 20.91 14.67 -1.18
CA THR A 312 22.33 15.04 -1.19
C THR A 312 23.11 14.28 -0.12
N ALA A 313 22.62 14.21 1.12
CA ALA A 313 23.30 13.46 2.18
C ALA A 313 23.36 11.95 1.88
N LEU A 314 22.28 11.37 1.35
CA LEU A 314 22.24 9.96 0.93
C LEU A 314 23.18 9.70 -0.26
N MET A 315 23.28 10.63 -1.21
CA MET A 315 24.17 10.52 -2.35
C MET A 315 25.64 10.58 -1.93
N ILE A 316 26.01 11.56 -1.10
CA ILE A 316 27.37 11.70 -0.57
C ILE A 316 27.78 10.48 0.25
N SER A 317 26.86 9.91 1.03
CA SER A 317 27.12 8.71 1.83
C SER A 317 27.11 7.40 1.04
N GLY A 318 26.63 7.41 -0.21
CA GLY A 318 26.48 6.22 -1.05
C GLY A 318 25.27 5.36 -0.72
N LEU A 319 24.32 5.88 0.06
CA LEU A 319 23.08 5.19 0.44
C LEU A 319 21.94 5.39 -0.57
N LEU A 320 21.97 6.45 -1.37
CA LEU A 320 20.82 6.84 -2.21
C LEU A 320 20.39 5.73 -3.17
N VAL A 321 19.10 5.38 -3.11
CA VAL A 321 18.45 4.47 -4.07
C VAL A 321 17.71 5.29 -5.13
N GLU A 322 18.17 5.19 -6.38
CA GLU A 322 17.67 5.98 -7.53
C GLU A 322 16.47 5.34 -8.27
N GLU A 323 15.90 4.25 -7.75
CA GLU A 323 14.75 3.58 -8.35
C GLU A 323 13.59 4.57 -8.61
N ILE A 324 13.07 4.57 -9.85
CA ILE A 324 11.98 5.44 -10.27
C ILE A 324 10.65 4.69 -10.24
N GLY A 325 9.65 5.27 -9.56
CA GLY A 325 8.28 4.74 -9.49
C GLY A 325 8.00 3.99 -8.19
N GLY A 326 7.06 3.06 -8.19
CA GLY A 326 6.73 2.25 -7.01
C GLY A 326 5.94 2.98 -5.90
N PRO A 327 5.64 2.29 -4.80
CA PRO A 327 4.88 2.84 -3.68
C PRO A 327 5.68 3.91 -2.92
N SER A 328 4.98 4.73 -2.13
CA SER A 328 5.63 5.65 -1.20
C SER A 328 6.38 4.91 -0.10
N VAL A 329 7.49 5.48 0.36
CA VAL A 329 8.33 4.92 1.43
C VAL A 329 8.23 5.70 2.73
N LYS A 330 8.57 5.03 3.83
CA LYS A 330 8.52 5.56 5.19
C LYS A 330 9.93 5.58 5.80
N PRO A 331 10.74 6.63 5.53
CA PRO A 331 12.05 6.79 6.20
C PRO A 331 11.88 7.00 7.71
N TYR A 332 12.97 7.00 8.48
CA TYR A 332 12.92 7.20 9.92
C TYR A 332 12.09 8.42 10.35
N GLN A 333 11.22 8.20 11.33
CA GLN A 333 10.40 9.25 11.93
C GLN A 333 10.44 9.09 13.47
N PRO A 334 10.47 10.19 14.23
CA PRO A 334 10.37 10.14 15.69
C PRO A 334 9.13 9.38 16.17
N GLU A 335 9.30 8.57 17.20
CA GLU A 335 8.21 7.84 17.82
C GLU A 335 7.13 8.80 18.36
N GLY A 336 5.86 8.42 18.21
CA GLY A 336 4.74 9.21 18.72
C GLY A 336 4.39 10.46 17.89
N TYR A 337 5.06 10.72 16.76
CA TYR A 337 4.76 11.87 15.90
C TYR A 337 3.30 11.89 15.40
N TYR A 338 2.70 10.71 15.16
CA TYR A 338 1.30 10.55 14.75
C TYR A 338 0.31 10.38 15.91
N SER A 339 0.73 10.53 17.16
CA SER A 339 -0.13 10.34 18.35
C SER A 339 -1.40 11.20 18.35
N GLN A 340 -1.38 12.34 17.66
CA GLN A 340 -2.52 13.26 17.58
C GLN A 340 -3.57 12.87 16.51
N LEU A 341 -3.23 11.93 15.61
CA LEU A 341 -4.16 11.44 14.58
C LEU A 341 -5.09 10.39 15.19
N ASN A 342 -6.36 10.76 15.44
CA ASN A 342 -7.32 9.90 16.14
C ASN A 342 -8.46 9.33 15.28
N PHE A 343 -8.63 9.79 14.03
CA PHE A 343 -9.75 9.39 13.17
C PHE A 343 -9.32 9.09 11.71
N PRO A 344 -8.88 7.85 11.41
CA PRO A 344 -8.53 6.77 12.34
C PRO A 344 -7.15 6.98 12.99
N ARG A 345 -6.85 6.24 14.05
CA ARG A 345 -5.49 6.15 14.59
C ARG A 345 -4.53 5.63 13.52
N ARG A 346 -3.39 6.29 13.37
CA ARG A 346 -2.35 5.91 12.42
C ARG A 346 -1.04 5.64 13.17
N ASN A 347 -0.43 4.52 12.87
CA ASN A 347 0.91 4.19 13.33
C ASN A 347 1.89 4.37 12.17
N TYR A 348 3.03 4.99 12.45
CA TYR A 348 4.12 5.07 11.51
C TYR A 348 5.13 3.97 11.83
N VAL A 349 5.33 3.06 10.89
CA VAL A 349 6.38 2.05 10.96
C VAL A 349 7.38 2.41 9.88
N PRO A 350 8.63 2.77 10.23
CA PRO A 350 9.66 2.98 9.23
C PRO A 350 9.86 1.72 8.41
N ASP A 351 10.04 1.87 7.10
CA ASP A 351 10.38 0.75 6.21
C ASP A 351 11.77 0.20 6.57
N GLN A 352 12.20 -0.88 5.91
CA GLN A 352 13.55 -1.44 6.08
C GLN A 352 14.22 -1.59 4.71
N GLY A 353 15.54 -1.79 4.71
CA GLY A 353 16.36 -1.95 3.52
C GLY A 353 16.32 -0.72 2.60
N ASP A 354 16.36 -0.96 1.30
CA ASP A 354 16.44 0.08 0.25
C ASP A 354 15.36 1.16 0.37
N ASN A 355 14.19 0.81 0.93
CA ASN A 355 13.09 1.76 1.14
C ASN A 355 13.44 2.88 2.13
N GLN A 356 14.39 2.68 3.05
CA GLN A 356 14.91 3.75 3.92
C GLN A 356 15.65 4.83 3.15
N TYR A 357 16.20 4.51 1.97
CA TYR A 357 17.14 5.36 1.25
C TYR A 357 16.66 5.82 -0.13
N ARG A 358 15.40 5.55 -0.48
CA ARG A 358 14.80 6.10 -1.72
C ARG A 358 14.73 7.61 -1.68
N ARG A 359 14.74 8.24 -2.86
CA ARG A 359 14.64 9.70 -3.02
C ARG A 359 13.49 10.32 -2.23
N GLY A 360 13.71 11.51 -1.68
CA GLY A 360 12.76 12.22 -0.83
C GLY A 360 11.41 12.46 -1.48
N VAL A 361 11.36 12.53 -2.82
CA VAL A 361 10.11 12.64 -3.60
C VAL A 361 9.14 11.46 -3.39
N TYR A 362 9.65 10.29 -3.02
CA TYR A 362 8.87 9.07 -2.73
C TYR A 362 8.45 8.96 -1.26
N THR A 363 8.87 9.90 -0.40
CA THR A 363 8.49 9.89 1.02
C THR A 363 6.98 9.96 1.18
N HIS A 364 6.44 9.10 2.04
CA HIS A 364 5.03 9.05 2.38
C HIS A 364 4.55 10.40 2.89
N TRP A 365 3.46 10.89 2.29
CA TRP A 365 2.88 12.18 2.62
C TRP A 365 1.55 12.00 3.34
N GLN A 366 1.55 12.26 4.64
CA GLN A 366 0.34 12.33 5.44
C GLN A 366 -0.20 13.76 5.43
N ARG A 367 -1.39 13.97 4.84
CA ARG A 367 -2.09 15.26 4.87
C ARG A 367 -2.18 15.74 6.33
N THR A 368 -1.85 17.01 6.56
CA THR A 368 -1.67 17.71 7.86
C THR A 368 -0.47 17.30 8.75
N PHE A 369 0.17 16.15 8.54
CA PHE A 369 1.33 15.67 9.32
C PHE A 369 2.50 15.29 8.40
N LEU A 370 3.06 16.28 7.72
CA LEU A 370 4.25 16.14 6.89
C LEU A 370 5.43 15.55 7.68
N HIS A 371 6.27 14.74 7.05
CA HIS A 371 7.50 14.23 7.62
C HIS A 371 8.30 15.37 8.32
N PRO A 372 8.71 15.20 9.59
CA PRO A 372 9.24 16.30 10.39
C PRO A 372 10.50 16.95 9.79
N MET A 373 11.39 16.15 9.21
CA MET A 373 12.54 16.69 8.47
C MET A 373 12.12 17.54 7.26
N LEU A 374 11.15 17.07 6.46
CA LEU A 374 10.68 17.85 5.31
C LEU A 374 10.05 19.18 5.76
N LYS A 375 9.29 19.15 6.86
CA LYS A 375 8.72 20.33 7.48
C LYS A 375 9.79 21.30 8.01
N ALA A 376 10.85 20.79 8.64
CA ALA A 376 11.96 21.60 9.13
C ALA A 376 12.66 22.38 8.00
N PHE A 377 12.71 21.80 6.80
CA PHE A 377 13.29 22.40 5.59
C PHE A 377 12.25 23.05 4.66
N ASP A 378 11.14 23.56 5.22
CA ASP A 378 10.12 24.36 4.53
C ASP A 378 9.43 23.65 3.35
N ALA A 379 9.30 22.32 3.38
CA ALA A 379 8.48 21.64 2.38
C ALA A 379 7.01 22.11 2.49
N PRO A 380 6.36 22.43 1.36
CA PRO A 380 4.99 22.95 1.37
C PRO A 380 4.01 21.88 1.83
N SER A 381 2.93 22.23 2.55
CA SER A 381 1.98 21.25 3.13
C SER A 381 1.21 20.41 2.11
N ARG A 382 1.24 20.80 0.83
CA ARG A 382 0.41 20.29 -0.29
C ARG A 382 -1.09 20.48 -0.10
N GLU A 383 -1.49 21.40 0.78
CA GLU A 383 -2.89 21.80 0.91
C GLU A 383 -3.29 22.81 -0.17
N GLU A 384 -2.32 23.58 -0.66
CA GLU A 384 -2.45 24.55 -1.72
C GLU A 384 -1.35 24.36 -2.77
N CYS A 385 -1.58 24.88 -3.97
CA CYS A 385 -0.56 24.93 -5.00
C CYS A 385 0.56 25.88 -4.56
N THR A 386 1.81 25.44 -4.63
CA THR A 386 2.97 26.26 -4.25
C THR A 386 3.92 26.39 -5.43
N ALA A 387 3.93 27.56 -6.08
CA ALA A 387 4.87 27.85 -7.17
C ALA A 387 6.26 28.25 -6.66
N ILE A 388 6.31 29.03 -5.57
CA ILE A 388 7.55 29.47 -4.91
C ILE A 388 7.59 28.86 -3.52
N ARG A 389 8.64 28.10 -3.21
CA ARG A 389 8.83 27.52 -1.88
C ARG A 389 9.53 28.53 -0.97
N ALA A 390 9.02 28.68 0.26
CA ALA A 390 9.69 29.47 1.28
C ALA A 390 11.07 28.87 1.61
N ARG A 391 12.02 29.73 1.95
CA ARG A 391 13.36 29.32 2.38
C ARG A 391 13.70 30.08 3.66
N SER A 392 13.57 29.41 4.80
CA SER A 392 14.00 29.93 6.10
C SER A 392 15.40 29.43 6.43
N ASN A 393 16.13 30.14 7.30
CA ASN A 393 17.37 29.65 7.90
C ASN A 393 17.17 29.63 9.41
N THR A 394 16.94 28.45 9.98
CA THR A 394 16.58 28.30 11.40
C THR A 394 17.55 27.37 12.12
N PRO A 395 17.82 27.59 13.42
CA PRO A 395 18.63 26.65 14.21
C PRO A 395 18.09 25.22 14.20
N LEU A 396 16.76 25.05 14.06
CA LEU A 396 16.12 23.74 13.98
C LEU A 396 16.58 22.92 12.77
N GLN A 397 16.90 23.57 11.65
CA GLN A 397 17.43 22.89 10.46
C GLN A 397 18.82 22.32 10.72
N ALA A 398 19.72 23.10 11.33
CA ALA A 398 21.04 22.62 11.71
C ALA A 398 20.95 21.46 12.72
N LEU A 399 20.06 21.56 13.71
CA LEU A 399 19.79 20.48 14.66
C LEU A 399 19.19 19.23 14.01
N THR A 400 18.37 19.38 12.98
CA THR A 400 17.82 18.25 12.22
C THR A 400 18.93 17.48 11.51
N LEU A 401 19.85 18.19 10.82
CA LEU A 401 21.00 17.58 10.17
C LEU A 401 21.97 16.90 11.16
N LEU A 402 22.04 17.38 12.41
CA LEU A 402 22.89 16.77 13.43
C LEU A 402 22.28 15.53 14.10
N ASN A 403 20.95 15.47 14.23
CA ASN A 403 20.28 14.56 15.18
C ASN A 403 19.27 13.59 14.53
N ASP A 404 18.76 13.86 13.33
CA ASP A 404 17.87 12.91 12.67
C ASP A 404 18.65 11.63 12.31
N PRO A 405 18.11 10.44 12.61
CA PRO A 405 18.80 9.17 12.33
C PRO A 405 19.28 9.03 10.89
N THR A 406 18.54 9.59 9.92
CA THR A 406 18.91 9.58 8.50
C THR A 406 20.26 10.26 8.26
N PHE A 407 20.50 11.42 8.90
CA PHE A 407 21.75 12.16 8.69
C PHE A 407 22.90 11.61 9.52
N ILE A 408 22.62 11.03 10.69
CA ILE A 408 23.65 10.31 11.47
C ILE A 408 24.12 9.09 10.69
N GLU A 409 23.20 8.28 10.18
CA GLU A 409 23.54 7.11 9.36
C GLU A 409 24.27 7.50 8.08
N ALA A 410 23.80 8.54 7.38
CA ALA A 410 24.51 9.08 6.21
C ALA A 410 25.94 9.53 6.57
N ALA A 411 26.14 10.21 7.70
CA ALA A 411 27.48 10.60 8.15
C ALA A 411 28.36 9.38 8.46
N THR A 412 27.80 8.36 9.10
CA THR A 412 28.50 7.11 9.42
C THR A 412 28.90 6.36 8.15
N MET A 413 28.00 6.24 7.18
CA MET A 413 28.33 5.60 5.90
C MET A 413 29.28 6.45 5.05
N PHE A 414 29.16 7.78 5.10
CA PHE A 414 30.14 8.66 4.48
C PHE A 414 31.53 8.50 5.11
N ALA A 415 31.64 8.36 6.43
CA ALA A 415 32.90 8.08 7.11
C ALA A 415 33.54 6.75 6.66
N SER A 416 32.73 5.71 6.47
CA SER A 416 33.20 4.44 5.90
C SER A 416 33.79 4.63 4.50
N ARG A 417 33.14 5.45 3.66
CA ARG A 417 33.68 5.84 2.35
C ARG A 417 34.96 6.65 2.45
N ILE A 418 35.03 7.64 3.36
CA ILE A 418 36.24 8.43 3.59
C ILE A 418 37.43 7.51 3.90
N MET A 419 37.24 6.52 4.78
CA MET A 419 38.30 5.59 5.16
C MET A 419 38.75 4.65 4.03
N ARG A 420 37.84 4.32 3.09
CA ARG A 420 38.08 3.37 1.99
C ARG A 420 38.57 4.03 0.70
N GLU A 421 37.97 5.17 0.34
CA GLU A 421 38.15 5.85 -0.94
C GLU A 421 39.04 7.10 -0.81
N GLY A 422 39.15 7.68 0.39
CA GLY A 422 39.84 8.94 0.63
C GLY A 422 41.37 8.86 0.72
N GLY A 423 41.97 7.71 0.45
CA GLY A 423 43.42 7.52 0.53
C GLY A 423 43.92 7.09 1.91
N THR A 424 45.22 7.26 2.13
CA THR A 424 45.95 6.64 3.25
C THR A 424 46.26 7.60 4.39
N THR A 425 46.39 8.89 4.08
CA THR A 425 46.69 9.93 5.07
C THR A 425 45.42 10.66 5.52
N VAL A 426 45.49 11.32 6.68
CA VAL A 426 44.39 12.15 7.19
C VAL A 426 44.06 13.28 6.21
N ASP A 427 45.07 13.90 5.62
CA ASP A 427 44.94 15.02 4.67
C ASP A 427 44.25 14.61 3.38
N GLU A 428 44.68 13.50 2.79
CA GLU A 428 44.05 12.94 1.59
C GLU A 428 42.57 12.66 1.85
N ARG A 429 42.25 12.07 3.01
CA ARG A 429 40.88 11.74 3.42
C ARG A 429 40.02 12.98 3.62
N ILE A 430 40.56 14.02 4.26
CA ILE A 430 39.87 15.30 4.46
C ILE A 430 39.62 16.01 3.13
N GLU A 431 40.63 16.09 2.25
CA GLU A 431 40.50 16.72 0.94
C GLU A 431 39.46 15.98 0.08
N TRP A 432 39.51 14.65 0.07
CA TRP A 432 38.55 13.82 -0.64
C TRP A 432 37.13 14.00 -0.09
N ALA A 433 36.96 13.96 1.23
CA ALA A 433 35.66 14.14 1.88
C ALA A 433 35.04 15.50 1.53
N TYR A 434 35.83 16.56 1.68
CA TYR A 434 35.38 17.92 1.43
C TYR A 434 35.02 18.14 -0.04
N ARG A 435 35.86 17.65 -0.97
CA ARG A 435 35.58 17.73 -2.41
C ARG A 435 34.35 16.92 -2.79
N THR A 436 34.15 15.75 -2.19
CA THR A 436 32.98 14.90 -2.48
C THR A 436 31.68 15.56 -2.03
N ALA A 437 31.66 16.20 -0.86
CA ALA A 437 30.46 16.83 -0.33
C ALA A 437 30.17 18.23 -0.92
N VAL A 438 31.21 19.05 -1.12
CA VAL A 438 31.08 20.48 -1.45
C VAL A 438 31.50 20.79 -2.89
N SER A 439 32.06 19.83 -3.62
CA SER A 439 32.52 19.97 -5.02
C SER A 439 33.57 21.07 -5.24
N ARG A 440 34.35 21.42 -4.21
CA ARG A 440 35.42 22.44 -4.27
C ARG A 440 36.65 22.00 -3.47
N PRO A 441 37.85 22.54 -3.75
CA PRO A 441 39.02 22.30 -2.91
C PRO A 441 38.80 22.86 -1.50
N ILE A 442 39.38 22.20 -0.51
CA ILE A 442 39.35 22.64 0.88
C ILE A 442 40.37 23.75 1.12
N ASP A 443 40.02 24.73 1.94
CA ASP A 443 40.95 25.75 2.43
C ASP A 443 41.82 25.20 3.57
N ALA A 444 43.06 25.68 3.68
CA ALA A 444 44.02 25.21 4.68
C ALA A 444 43.53 25.39 6.13
N VAL A 445 42.79 26.47 6.42
CA VAL A 445 42.25 26.72 7.76
C VAL A 445 41.17 25.69 8.09
N ILE A 446 40.28 25.40 7.14
CA ILE A 446 39.22 24.40 7.33
C ILE A 446 39.83 23.00 7.47
N ALA A 447 40.86 22.69 6.68
CA ALA A 447 41.55 21.41 6.76
C ALA A 447 42.17 21.16 8.14
N GLU A 448 42.76 22.20 8.74
CA GLU A 448 43.36 22.10 10.07
C GLU A 448 42.32 21.90 11.19
N GLU A 449 41.18 22.59 11.10
CA GLU A 449 40.07 22.38 12.04
C GLU A 449 39.50 20.94 11.95
N LEU A 450 39.29 20.42 10.73
CA LEU A 450 38.82 19.05 10.54
C LEU A 450 39.83 18.00 11.04
N ARG A 451 41.14 18.26 10.87
CA ARG A 451 42.22 17.42 11.41
C ARG A 451 42.19 17.39 12.93
N THR A 452 42.00 18.56 13.55
CA THR A 452 41.90 18.68 15.01
C THR A 452 40.73 17.85 15.52
N ILE A 453 39.54 18.00 14.93
CA ILE A 453 38.35 17.21 15.26
C ILE A 453 38.63 15.71 15.13
N GLN A 454 39.21 15.29 14.01
CA GLN A 454 39.53 13.87 13.77
C GLN A 454 40.47 13.31 14.85
N THR A 455 41.53 14.04 15.18
CA THR A 455 42.55 13.61 16.13
C THR A 455 42.01 13.53 17.57
N GLU A 456 41.26 14.55 17.98
CA GLU A 456 40.67 14.61 19.32
C GLU A 456 39.58 13.56 19.51
N HIS A 457 38.70 13.39 18.52
CA HIS A 457 37.63 12.39 18.59
C HIS A 457 38.16 10.97 18.50
N LEU A 458 39.23 10.72 17.73
CA LEU A 458 39.91 9.42 17.74
C LEU A 458 40.43 9.09 19.14
N ARG A 459 41.07 10.06 19.82
CA ARG A 459 41.54 9.88 21.20
C ARG A 459 40.39 9.61 22.16
N HIS A 460 39.31 10.37 22.06
CA HIS A 460 38.13 10.21 22.92
C HIS A 460 37.47 8.84 22.73
N TYR A 461 37.18 8.44 21.49
CA TYR A 461 36.55 7.15 21.20
C TYR A 461 37.45 5.94 21.43
N ALA A 462 38.77 6.11 21.45
CA ALA A 462 39.70 5.08 21.91
C ALA A 462 39.64 4.88 23.44
N GLN A 463 39.33 5.94 24.20
CA GLN A 463 39.13 5.86 25.65
C GLN A 463 37.72 5.37 26.03
N GLU A 464 36.73 5.67 25.18
CA GLU A 464 35.32 5.32 25.38
C GLU A 464 34.74 4.50 24.21
N PRO A 465 35.14 3.22 24.07
CA PRO A 465 34.77 2.39 22.93
C PRO A 465 33.26 2.09 22.86
N ASP A 466 32.55 2.14 23.99
CA ASP A 466 31.10 1.93 24.02
C ASP A 466 30.35 3.10 23.38
N LEU A 467 30.83 4.35 23.55
CA LEU A 467 30.28 5.51 22.84
C LEU A 467 30.56 5.43 21.33
N ALA A 468 31.73 4.93 20.95
CA ALA A 468 32.09 4.73 19.55
C ALA A 468 31.11 3.77 18.87
N LYS A 469 30.87 2.61 19.50
CA LYS A 469 29.89 1.60 19.05
C LYS A 469 28.48 2.17 18.97
N ALA A 470 28.05 2.91 20.00
CA ALA A 470 26.72 3.51 20.01
C ALA A 470 26.51 4.45 18.81
N LEU A 471 27.47 5.33 18.51
CA LEU A 471 27.39 6.25 17.38
C LEU A 471 27.35 5.52 16.03
N VAL A 472 28.26 4.55 15.82
CA VAL A 472 28.32 3.83 14.55
C VAL A 472 27.26 2.75 14.39
N SER A 473 26.41 2.53 15.40
CA SER A 473 25.25 1.63 15.32
C SER A 473 23.92 2.32 14.97
N VAL A 474 23.93 3.65 14.77
CA VAL A 474 22.71 4.39 14.40
C VAL A 474 22.37 4.13 12.93
N GLY A 475 21.16 3.65 12.66
CA GLY A 475 20.70 3.29 11.32
C GLY A 475 20.85 1.79 11.00
N GLU A 476 20.29 1.35 9.88
CA GLU A 476 20.26 -0.05 9.49
C GLU A 476 21.60 -0.54 8.91
N GLN A 477 22.23 0.26 8.05
CA GLN A 477 23.46 -0.11 7.32
C GLN A 477 24.74 0.04 8.15
N SER A 478 24.67 0.78 9.25
CA SER A 478 25.82 1.12 10.09
C SER A 478 26.34 -0.07 10.93
N SER A 479 25.60 -1.18 10.98
CA SER A 479 26.03 -2.40 11.69
C SER A 479 26.93 -3.36 10.88
N THR A 480 27.11 -3.13 9.58
CA THR A 480 27.66 -4.14 8.65
C THR A 480 29.13 -3.97 8.28
N THR A 481 29.80 -2.92 8.78
CA THR A 481 31.12 -2.53 8.28
C THR A 481 32.25 -3.06 9.18
N ALA A 482 33.20 -3.82 8.60
CA ALA A 482 34.38 -4.37 9.28
C ALA A 482 35.48 -3.32 9.57
N LEU A 483 35.11 -2.14 10.08
CA LEU A 483 36.03 -1.07 10.44
C LEU A 483 36.28 -1.05 11.96
N ASP A 484 37.41 -0.49 12.38
CA ASP A 484 37.64 -0.20 13.80
C ASP A 484 36.58 0.81 14.29
N PRO A 485 35.77 0.49 15.32
CA PRO A 485 34.68 1.36 15.75
C PRO A 485 35.14 2.75 16.19
N SER A 486 36.32 2.87 16.80
CA SER A 486 36.83 4.14 17.32
C SER A 486 37.33 5.04 16.18
N GLU A 487 38.08 4.48 15.22
CA GLU A 487 38.47 5.22 14.01
C GLU A 487 37.24 5.62 13.18
N TRP A 488 36.28 4.71 13.05
CA TRP A 488 35.05 4.98 12.31
C TRP A 488 34.23 6.10 12.96
N ALA A 489 34.02 6.08 14.28
CA ALA A 489 33.31 7.13 15.01
C ALA A 489 34.01 8.50 14.91
N ALA A 490 35.35 8.53 14.88
CA ALA A 490 36.11 9.76 14.68
C ALA A 490 35.86 10.35 13.29
N TRP A 491 35.90 9.54 12.23
CA TRP A 491 35.55 9.99 10.89
C TRP A 491 34.07 10.34 10.73
N THR A 492 33.16 9.66 11.45
CA THR A 492 31.74 10.04 11.51
C THR A 492 31.58 11.46 12.06
N SER A 493 32.42 11.87 13.01
CA SER A 493 32.37 13.24 13.54
C SER A 493 32.78 14.28 12.49
N VAL A 494 33.83 14.01 11.73
CA VAL A 494 34.24 14.85 10.57
C VAL A 494 33.13 14.89 9.52
N ALA A 495 32.56 13.74 9.16
CA ALA A 495 31.47 13.64 8.20
C ALA A 495 30.22 14.41 8.65
N ARG A 496 29.87 14.37 9.94
CA ARG A 496 28.75 15.15 10.50
C ARG A 496 28.98 16.65 10.35
N VAL A 497 30.20 17.14 10.60
CA VAL A 497 30.54 18.55 10.38
C VAL A 497 30.35 18.93 8.91
N ILE A 498 30.93 18.14 8.00
CA ILE A 498 30.85 18.40 6.55
C ILE A 498 29.40 18.39 6.05
N LEU A 499 28.60 17.39 6.45
CA LEU A 499 27.18 17.30 6.05
C LEU A 499 26.30 18.39 6.67
N ASN A 500 26.74 19.00 7.77
CA ASN A 500 26.03 20.12 8.41
C ASN A 500 26.39 21.50 7.83
N LEU A 501 27.45 21.59 7.01
CA LEU A 501 27.86 22.85 6.41
C LEU A 501 26.74 23.45 5.56
N HIS A 502 26.63 24.78 5.60
CA HIS A 502 25.70 25.48 4.74
C HIS A 502 26.01 25.19 3.27
N GLU A 503 27.29 25.06 2.91
CA GLU A 503 27.73 24.74 1.56
C GLU A 503 27.24 23.39 1.04
N THR A 504 27.02 22.41 1.90
CA THR A 504 26.56 21.08 1.50
C THR A 504 25.07 21.06 1.12
N ILE A 505 24.27 21.96 1.69
CA ILE A 505 22.81 22.01 1.49
C ILE A 505 22.35 23.17 0.61
N ASN A 506 23.29 23.92 0.02
CA ASN A 506 23.00 25.05 -0.84
C ASN A 506 23.64 24.87 -2.22
N ARG A 507 22.96 25.41 -3.23
CA ARG A 507 23.58 25.71 -4.52
C ARG A 507 24.45 26.95 -4.36
N TYR A 508 25.71 26.83 -4.80
CA TYR A 508 26.70 27.90 -4.92
C TYR A 508 27.20 28.02 -6.34
#